data_AF-A0A845GYZ1-F1
#
_entry.id   AF-A0A845GYZ1-F1
#
_cell.length_a   1.000
_cell.length_b   1.000
_cell.length_c   1.000
_cell.angle_alpha   90.00
_cell.angle_beta   90.00
_cell.angle_gamma   90.00
#
_symmetry.space_group_name_H-M   'P 1'
#
loop_
_entity.id
_entity.type
_entity.pdbx_description
1 polymer ?
#
loop_
_entity_poly.entity_id
_entity_poly.type
_entity_poly.pdbx_seq_one_letter_code
_entity_poly.pdbx_strand_id
1 'polypeptide(L)' 'YRLDDSRHLPGNGLGLAIVSATALAHGGELVLEDGAPGLVARILLPLAPSNQ' A
#
# COMPACT_ATOMS: atom_id res chain seq x y z
N TYR A 1 25.78 -2.35 -18.95
CA TYR A 1 25.27 -3.62 -18.39
C TYR A 1 24.66 -3.31 -17.03
N ARG A 2 23.35 -3.05 -16.96
CA ARG A 2 22.63 -2.73 -15.71
C ARG A 2 22.20 -4.06 -15.10
N LEU A 3 22.88 -4.49 -14.05
CA LEU A 3 22.52 -5.63 -13.21
C LEU A 3 21.24 -5.31 -12.44
N ASP A 4 20.16 -6.04 -12.66
CA ASP A 4 19.11 -6.35 -11.67
C ASP A 4 18.14 -7.35 -12.31
N ASP A 5 18.50 -8.65 -12.26
CA ASP A 5 17.64 -9.77 -12.67
C ASP A 5 16.35 -9.88 -11.83
N SER A 6 16.28 -9.16 -10.70
CA SER A 6 15.16 -9.16 -9.77
C SER A 6 13.87 -8.57 -10.35
N ARG A 7 13.92 -7.84 -11.48
CA ARG A 7 12.74 -7.18 -12.06
C ARG A 7 11.87 -8.09 -12.92
N HIS A 8 12.35 -9.30 -13.26
CA HIS A 8 11.61 -10.26 -14.08
C HIS A 8 10.92 -11.37 -13.28
N LEU A 9 11.13 -11.41 -11.96
CA LEU A 9 10.31 -12.29 -11.12
C LEU A 9 8.95 -11.61 -10.92
N PRO A 10 7.82 -12.30 -11.18
CA PRO A 10 6.53 -11.78 -10.78
C PRO A 10 6.60 -11.45 -9.29
N GLY A 11 6.42 -10.18 -8.95
CA GLY A 11 6.40 -9.76 -7.55
C GLY A 11 5.29 -10.53 -6.85
N ASN A 12 5.57 -11.10 -5.67
CA ASN A 12 4.63 -11.96 -4.93
C ASN A 12 3.40 -11.20 -4.38
N GLY A 13 3.09 -9.99 -4.88
CA GLY A 13 1.97 -9.16 -4.43
C GLY A 13 2.12 -8.63 -3.00
N LEU A 14 3.27 -8.82 -2.35
CA LEU A 14 3.42 -8.58 -0.92
C LEU A 14 3.39 -7.09 -0.54
N GLY A 15 3.79 -6.19 -1.44
CA GLY A 15 3.90 -4.76 -1.14
C GLY A 15 2.59 -4.14 -0.64
N LEU A 16 1.50 -4.28 -1.41
CA LEU A 16 0.19 -3.76 -1.01
C LEU A 16 -0.41 -4.54 0.17
N ALA A 17 -0.09 -5.84 0.31
CA ALA A 17 -0.52 -6.62 1.46
C ALA A 17 0.08 -6.10 2.77
N ILE A 18 1.39 -5.76 2.78
CA ILE A 18 2.05 -5.14 3.93
C ILE A 18 1.44 -3.77 4.23
N VAL A 19 1.24 -2.93 3.22
CA VAL A 19 0.67 -1.58 3.41
C VAL A 19 -0.74 -1.66 3.98
N SER A 20 -1.59 -2.54 3.44
CA SER A 20 -2.96 -2.75 3.94
C SER A 20 -2.98 -3.23 5.40
N ALA A 21 -2.18 -4.26 5.72
CA ALA A 21 -2.06 -4.76 7.09
C ALA A 21 -1.56 -3.68 8.07
N THR A 22 -0.63 -2.83 7.61
CA THR A 22 -0.09 -1.72 8.41
C THR A 22 -1.17 -0.66 8.66
N ALA A 23 -1.92 -0.24 7.63
CA ALA A 23 -3.00 0.73 7.80
C ALA A 23 -4.06 0.21 8.78
N LEU A 24 -4.49 -1.05 8.62
CA LEU A 24 -5.45 -1.71 9.51
C LEU A 24 -4.96 -1.79 10.96
N ALA A 25 -3.69 -2.11 11.18
CA ALA A 25 -3.10 -2.15 12.52
C ALA A 25 -3.12 -0.79 13.24
N HIS A 26 -3.22 0.31 12.49
CA HIS A 26 -3.35 1.68 13.03
C HIS A 26 -4.80 2.17 13.05
N GLY A 27 -5.78 1.28 12.86
CA GLY A 27 -7.20 1.63 12.79
C GLY A 27 -7.59 2.41 11.53
N GLY A 28 -6.72 2.41 10.52
CA GLY A 28 -6.93 3.06 9.24
C GLY A 28 -7.17 2.08 8.10
N GLU A 29 -7.17 2.61 6.88
CA GLU A 29 -7.38 1.84 5.66
C GLU A 29 -6.56 2.36 4.48
N LEU A 30 -6.30 1.46 3.52
CA LEU A 30 -5.70 1.78 2.22
C LEU A 30 -6.79 1.84 1.15
N VAL A 31 -6.88 2.97 0.45
CA VAL A 31 -7.80 3.18 -0.67
C VAL A 31 -6.99 3.36 -1.96
N LEU A 32 -7.40 2.66 -3.02
CA LEU A 32 -6.81 2.76 -4.36
C LEU A 32 -7.89 3.28 -5.32
N GLU A 33 -7.61 4.39 -6.00
CA GLU A 33 -8.54 5.08 -6.90
C GLU A 33 -7.87 5.34 -8.26
N ASP A 34 -8.65 5.44 -9.34
CA ASP A 34 -8.13 5.87 -10.65
C ASP A 34 -7.78 7.37 -10.62
N GLY A 35 -6.54 7.70 -11.02
CA GLY A 35 -6.03 9.06 -11.03
C GLY A 35 -6.25 9.84 -12.32
N ALA A 36 -6.72 9.19 -13.40
CA ALA A 36 -7.06 9.81 -14.69
C ALA A 36 -6.03 10.84 -15.23
N PRO A 37 -4.83 10.42 -15.69
CA PRO A 37 -4.34 9.06 -15.76
C PRO A 37 -3.53 8.65 -14.51
N GLY A 38 -3.55 7.37 -14.20
CA GLY A 38 -2.65 6.78 -13.20
C GLY A 38 -3.39 6.20 -12.00
N LEU A 39 -2.67 6.05 -10.89
CA LEU A 39 -3.18 5.47 -9.66
C LEU A 39 -3.05 6.49 -8.52
N VAL A 40 -4.13 6.69 -7.79
CA VAL A 40 -4.12 7.42 -6.52
C VAL A 40 -4.19 6.39 -5.39
N ALA A 41 -3.17 6.39 -4.54
CA ALA A 41 -3.14 5.58 -3.32
C ALA A 41 -3.26 6.49 -2.11
N ARG A 42 -4.26 6.24 -1.26
CA ARG A 42 -4.54 7.03 -0.05
C ARG A 42 -4.53 6.13 1.16
N ILE A 43 -3.90 6.62 2.23
CA ILE A 43 -4.02 6.02 3.55
C ILE A 43 -4.91 6.94 4.38
N LEU A 44 -6.03 6.40 4.87
CA LEU A 44 -6.92 7.10 5.78
C LEU A 44 -6.60 6.62 7.19
N LEU A 45 -6.23 7.54 8.08
CA LEU A 45 -5.90 7.25 9.48
C LEU A 45 -6.85 8.02 10.41
N PRO A 46 -7.25 7.45 11.56
CA PRO A 46 -7.93 8.18 12.61
C PRO A 46 -7.07 9.35 13.13
N LEU A 47 -7.71 10.49 13.44
CA LEU A 47 -7.02 11.67 14.01
C LEU A 47 -6.53 11.45 15.44
N ALA A 48 -7.13 10.50 16.15
CA ALA A 48 -6.68 10.04 17.45
C ALA A 48 -6.79 8.51 17.47
N PRO A 49 -5.86 7.80 18.15
CA PRO A 49 -6.00 6.38 18.33
C PRO A 49 -7.34 6.11 19.04
N SER A 50 -8.19 5.31 18.41
CA SER A 50 -9.38 4.78 19.06
C SER A 50 -8.89 3.95 20.24
N ASN A 51 -9.09 4.46 21.46
CA ASN A 51 -8.78 3.78 22.70
C ASN A 51 -9.74 2.57 22.84
N GLN A 52 -9.41 1.49 22.14
CA GLN A 52 -10.02 0.17 22.26
C GLN A 52 -9.37 -0.56 23.44
#